data_AF-A0A8D8GBR3-F1
#
_entry.id   AF-A0A8D8GBR3-F1
#
_cell.length_a   1.000
_cell.length_b   1.000
_cell.length_c   1.000
_cell.angle_alpha   90.00
_cell.angle_beta   90.00
_cell.angle_gamma   90.00
#
_symmetry.space_group_name_H-M   'P 1'
#
loop_
_entity.id
_entity.type
_entity.pdbx_description
1 polymer ?
#
loop_
_entity_poly.entity_id
_entity_poly.type
_entity_poly.pdbx_seq_one_letter_code
_entity_poly.pdbx_strand_id
1 'polypeptide(L)'
;SRRRAAVKPRTERHRRKEPEKVPFLEILQRKNSIFVRFALANFAKMLIKVKTLTGKEIEIDIEPTDKVDRIKERVEEKEGIPPQQQRLIFSGKQMNDDKTAQDYKVQGGSVLHLVLALRGGGH
;
A
#
# COMPACT_ATOMS: atom_id res chain seq x y z
N SER A 1 -17.04 -49.32 -46.09
CA SER A 1 -17.20 -48.77 -44.72
C SER A 1 -15.97 -49.01 -43.88
N ARG A 2 -15.38 -47.92 -43.35
CA ARG A 2 -14.67 -47.77 -42.06
C ARG A 2 -13.56 -46.72 -42.19
N ARG A 3 -13.94 -45.48 -41.83
CA ARG A 3 -13.06 -44.32 -41.68
C ARG A 3 -11.99 -44.64 -40.62
N ARG A 4 -10.70 -44.66 -41.00
CA ARG A 4 -9.62 -44.53 -40.02
C ARG A 4 -9.36 -43.04 -39.84
N ALA A 5 -9.95 -42.47 -38.80
CA ALA A 5 -9.63 -41.14 -38.33
C ALA A 5 -8.23 -41.17 -37.73
N ALA A 6 -7.27 -40.51 -38.38
CA ALA A 6 -5.96 -40.26 -37.80
C ALA A 6 -6.12 -39.25 -36.67
N VAL A 7 -5.86 -39.71 -35.45
CA VAL A 7 -5.89 -38.93 -34.21
C VAL A 7 -4.76 -37.90 -34.28
N LYS A 8 -5.10 -36.59 -34.25
CA LYS A 8 -4.11 -35.52 -34.14
C LYS A 8 -3.38 -35.61 -32.79
N PRO A 9 -2.05 -35.42 -32.72
CA PRO A 9 -1.33 -35.44 -31.46
C PRO A 9 -1.78 -34.27 -30.58
N ARG A 10 -2.08 -34.61 -29.32
CA ARG A 10 -2.48 -33.72 -28.24
C ARG A 10 -1.31 -32.78 -27.97
N THR A 11 -1.50 -31.48 -28.24
CA THR A 11 -0.54 -30.44 -27.89
C THR A 11 -0.30 -30.48 -26.38
N GLU A 12 0.89 -30.90 -26.01
CA GLU A 12 1.40 -30.90 -24.66
C GLU A 12 1.50 -29.44 -24.21
N ARG A 13 0.47 -28.98 -23.49
CA ARG A 13 0.51 -27.70 -22.81
C ARG A 13 1.62 -27.80 -21.78
N HIS A 14 2.80 -27.31 -22.14
CA HIS A 14 3.82 -26.89 -21.20
C HIS A 14 3.12 -25.99 -20.17
N ARG A 15 2.76 -26.58 -19.02
CA ARG A 15 2.54 -25.82 -17.79
C ARG A 15 3.85 -25.08 -17.59
N ARG A 16 3.88 -23.80 -17.94
CA ARG A 16 4.89 -22.87 -17.44
C ARG A 16 4.86 -23.07 -15.93
N LYS A 17 5.88 -23.75 -15.39
CA LYS A 17 6.17 -23.63 -13.96
C LYS A 17 6.39 -22.14 -13.78
N GLU A 18 5.49 -21.46 -13.07
CA GLU A 18 5.83 -20.13 -12.58
C GLU A 18 7.18 -20.26 -11.89
N PRO A 19 8.15 -19.38 -12.18
CA PRO A 19 9.42 -19.44 -11.46
C PRO A 19 9.07 -19.36 -9.98
N GLU A 20 9.46 -20.40 -9.22
CA GLU A 20 9.41 -20.34 -7.76
C GLU A 20 10.09 -19.03 -7.39
N LYS A 21 9.31 -18.15 -6.76
CA LYS A 21 9.79 -16.89 -6.23
C LYS A 21 10.77 -17.25 -5.12
N VAL A 22 12.02 -17.56 -5.48
CA VAL A 22 13.13 -17.57 -4.52
C VAL A 22 13.17 -16.14 -3.97
N PRO A 23 12.78 -15.91 -2.70
CA PRO A 23 12.56 -14.56 -2.24
C PRO A 23 13.94 -13.94 -2.07
N PHE A 24 14.29 -13.01 -2.95
CA PHE A 24 15.48 -12.16 -2.82
C PHE A 24 15.61 -11.55 -1.40
N LEU A 25 14.46 -11.41 -0.72
CA LEU A 25 14.31 -11.04 0.69
C LEU A 25 14.99 -12.02 1.68
N GLU A 26 14.98 -13.34 1.46
CA GLU A 26 15.65 -14.32 2.34
C GLU A 26 17.18 -14.20 2.28
N ILE A 27 17.73 -13.92 1.08
CA ILE A 27 19.18 -13.78 0.89
C ILE A 27 19.70 -12.53 1.62
N LEU A 28 18.87 -11.48 1.69
CA LEU A 28 19.18 -10.27 2.45
C LEU A 28 19.09 -10.50 3.97
N GLN A 29 18.10 -11.26 4.45
CA GLN A 29 17.91 -11.53 5.89
C GLN A 29 19.06 -12.31 6.57
N ARG A 30 19.91 -13.02 5.79
CA ARG A 30 21.10 -13.69 6.36
C ARG A 30 22.19 -12.75 6.86
N LYS A 31 22.19 -11.50 6.40
CA LYS A 31 23.12 -10.48 6.89
C LYS A 31 22.35 -9.59 7.87
N ASN A 32 22.50 -9.85 9.17
CA ASN A 32 22.10 -8.95 10.27
C ASN A 32 22.97 -7.67 10.29
N SER A 33 23.13 -7.05 9.13
CA SER A 33 23.84 -5.80 8.94
C SER A 33 22.82 -4.67 9.01
N ILE A 34 23.16 -3.62 9.75
CA ILE A 34 22.36 -2.38 9.81
C ILE A 34 22.07 -1.83 8.41
N PHE A 35 22.97 -2.07 7.46
CA PHE A 35 22.84 -1.69 6.05
C PHE A 35 21.71 -2.43 5.33
N VAL A 36 21.49 -3.71 5.66
CA VAL A 36 20.38 -4.50 5.11
C VAL A 36 19.06 -4.01 5.68
N ARG A 37 18.98 -3.74 6.98
CA ARG A 37 17.78 -3.14 7.59
C ARG A 37 17.43 -1.79 6.95
N PHE A 38 18.43 -0.96 6.70
CA PHE A 38 18.24 0.36 6.08
C PHE A 38 17.85 0.27 4.60
N ALA A 39 18.43 -0.66 3.85
CA ALA A 39 18.06 -0.92 2.46
C ALA A 39 16.63 -1.49 2.36
N LEU A 40 16.28 -2.48 3.19
CA LEU A 40 14.95 -3.08 3.20
C LEU A 40 13.87 -2.08 3.64
N ALA A 41 14.16 -1.18 4.58
CA ALA A 41 13.22 -0.15 5.02
C ALA A 41 12.83 0.82 3.88
N ASN A 42 13.77 1.20 3.01
CA ASN A 42 13.44 2.03 1.84
C ASN A 42 12.63 1.27 0.77
N PHE A 43 12.85 -0.04 0.62
CA PHE A 43 12.06 -0.87 -0.29
C PHE A 43 10.65 -1.20 0.24
N ALA A 44 10.40 -1.02 1.53
CA ALA A 44 9.09 -1.27 2.15
C ALA A 44 8.12 -0.06 2.09
N LYS A 45 8.64 1.13 1.75
CA LYS A 45 7.83 2.34 1.62
C LYS A 45 7.02 2.31 0.32
N MET A 46 5.75 2.65 0.43
CA MET A 46 4.83 2.80 -0.70
C MET A 46 4.30 4.23 -0.75
N LEU A 47 4.08 4.75 -1.95
CA LEU A 47 3.49 6.07 -2.16
C LEU A 47 1.98 5.97 -2.21
N ILE A 48 1.27 6.84 -1.48
CA ILE A 48 -0.18 6.99 -1.57
C ILE A 48 -0.55 8.44 -1.86
N LYS A 49 -1.77 8.64 -2.38
CA LYS A 49 -2.34 9.95 -2.64
C LYS A 49 -3.32 10.30 -1.53
N VAL A 50 -3.27 11.53 -1.05
CA VAL A 50 -4.28 12.10 -0.15
C VAL A 50 -4.93 13.26 -0.88
N LYS A 51 -6.24 13.15 -1.12
CA LYS A 51 -7.06 14.15 -1.76
C LYS A 51 -7.78 14.99 -0.72
N THR A 52 -7.56 16.29 -0.73
CA THR A 52 -8.18 17.23 0.20
C THR A 52 -9.58 17.65 -0.27
N LEU A 53 -10.34 18.32 0.61
CA LEU A 53 -11.65 18.89 0.28
C LEU A 53 -11.59 19.92 -0.85
N THR A 54 -10.46 20.60 -1.04
CA THR A 54 -10.26 21.56 -2.13
C THR A 54 -9.98 20.88 -3.48
N GLY A 55 -9.88 19.55 -3.50
CA GLY A 55 -9.56 18.77 -4.68
C GLY A 55 -8.07 18.63 -4.96
N LYS A 56 -7.19 19.22 -4.13
CA LYS A 56 -5.74 19.06 -4.22
C LYS A 56 -5.35 17.63 -3.85
N GLU A 57 -4.48 17.02 -4.64
CA GLU A 57 -3.89 15.71 -4.33
C GLU A 57 -2.44 15.90 -3.90
N ILE A 58 -2.08 15.35 -2.74
CA ILE A 58 -0.70 15.28 -2.27
C ILE A 58 -0.24 13.83 -2.22
N GLU A 59 1.04 13.60 -2.49
CA GLU A 59 1.64 12.28 -2.40
C GLU A 59 2.42 12.17 -1.09
N ILE A 60 2.22 11.09 -0.34
CA ILE A 60 2.99 10.78 0.87
C ILE A 60 3.54 9.36 0.78
N ASP A 61 4.78 9.18 1.22
CA ASP A 61 5.33 7.85 1.45
C ASP A 61 4.78 7.32 2.79
N ILE A 62 4.41 6.04 2.84
CA ILE A 62 3.98 5.35 4.06
C ILE A 62 4.47 3.90 4.02
N GLU A 63 4.57 3.26 5.18
CA GLU A 63 4.78 1.83 5.28
C GLU A 63 3.43 1.11 5.51
N PRO A 64 3.22 -0.12 5.01
CA PRO A 64 1.98 -0.86 5.27
C PRO A 64 1.73 -1.10 6.76
N THR A 65 2.80 -1.14 7.55
CA THR A 65 2.77 -1.28 9.01
C THR A 65 2.56 0.04 9.75
N ASP A 66 2.62 1.19 9.06
CA ASP A 66 2.38 2.49 9.69
C ASP A 66 0.94 2.57 10.19
N LYS A 67 0.79 3.11 11.41
CA LYS A 67 -0.52 3.45 11.98
C LYS A 67 -1.10 4.67 11.29
N VAL A 68 -2.43 4.78 11.30
CA VAL A 68 -3.14 5.94 10.75
C VAL A 68 -2.71 7.24 11.43
N ASP A 69 -2.42 7.20 12.72
CA ASP A 69 -1.85 8.33 13.46
C ASP A 69 -0.55 8.86 12.81
N ARG A 70 0.37 7.95 12.47
CA ARG A 70 1.62 8.28 11.75
C ARG A 70 1.36 8.83 10.34
N ILE A 71 0.33 8.35 9.65
CA ILE A 71 -0.07 8.89 8.34
C ILE A 71 -0.57 10.33 8.48
N LYS A 72 -1.33 10.65 9.53
CA LYS A 72 -1.80 12.01 9.81
C LYS A 72 -0.66 12.98 10.10
N GLU A 73 0.36 12.56 10.84
CA GLU A 73 1.58 13.34 11.05
C GLU A 73 2.23 13.70 9.70
N ARG A 74 2.38 12.73 8.80
CA ARG A 74 2.96 13.00 7.46
C ARG A 74 2.10 13.95 6.62
N VAL A 75 0.78 13.90 6.79
CA VAL A 75 -0.14 14.83 6.13
C VAL A 75 -0.02 16.24 6.75
N GLU A 76 0.17 16.35 8.07
CA GLU A 76 0.43 17.63 8.74
C GLU A 76 1.72 18.27 8.21
N GLU A 77 2.79 17.50 8.05
CA GLU A 77 4.05 18.02 7.49
C GLU A 77 3.88 18.62 6.08
N LYS A 78 2.88 18.16 5.31
CA LYS A 78 2.64 18.62 3.92
C LYS A 78 1.57 19.69 3.78
N GLU A 79 0.49 19.62 4.57
CA GLU A 79 -0.64 20.55 4.47
C GLU A 79 -0.71 21.54 5.63
N GLY A 80 0.03 21.31 6.73
CA GLY A 80 0.01 22.14 7.93
C GLY A 80 -1.25 21.99 8.78
N ILE A 81 -2.04 20.92 8.59
CA ILE A 81 -3.29 20.68 9.33
C ILE A 81 -2.98 19.78 10.52
N PRO A 82 -3.29 20.17 11.78
CA PRO A 82 -3.04 19.33 12.96
C PRO A 82 -3.73 17.96 12.90
N PRO A 83 -3.12 16.84 13.34
CA PRO A 83 -3.66 15.49 13.24
C PRO A 83 -5.05 15.33 13.90
N GLN A 84 -5.33 16.09 14.96
CA GLN A 84 -6.64 16.04 15.62
C GLN A 84 -7.76 16.66 14.76
N GLN A 85 -7.41 17.55 13.85
CA GLN A 85 -8.32 18.16 12.89
C GLN A 85 -8.45 17.34 11.59
N GLN A 86 -7.63 16.29 11.43
CA GLN A 86 -7.66 15.45 10.23
C GLN A 86 -8.60 14.25 10.40
N ARG A 87 -9.44 14.01 9.40
CA ARG A 87 -10.16 12.74 9.22
C ARG A 87 -9.77 12.14 7.87
N LEU A 88 -9.09 11.01 7.92
CA LEU A 88 -8.76 10.22 6.74
C LEU A 88 -9.88 9.23 6.45
N ILE A 89 -10.34 9.21 5.21
CA ILE A 89 -11.40 8.33 4.72
C ILE A 89 -10.83 7.46 3.60
N PHE A 90 -11.00 6.15 3.74
CA PHE A 90 -10.60 5.18 2.73
C PHE A 90 -11.74 4.20 2.48
N SER A 91 -12.03 3.92 1.21
CA SER A 91 -13.15 3.03 0.80
C SER A 91 -14.48 3.37 1.48
N GLY A 92 -14.78 4.67 1.63
CA GLY A 92 -16.00 5.17 2.28
C GLY A 92 -16.03 5.04 3.80
N LYS A 93 -14.96 4.56 4.44
CA LYS A 93 -14.87 4.39 5.90
C LYS A 93 -13.82 5.33 6.50
N GLN A 94 -14.18 5.98 7.61
CA GLN A 94 -13.22 6.73 8.41
C GLN A 94 -12.17 5.78 8.99
N MET A 95 -10.91 6.14 8.81
CA MET A 95 -9.78 5.40 9.35
C MET A 95 -9.62 5.71 10.85
N ASN A 96 -9.30 4.67 11.64
CA ASN A 96 -9.07 4.78 13.08
C ASN A 96 -7.58 4.84 13.38
N ASP A 97 -7.20 5.67 14.35
CA ASP A 97 -5.81 5.99 14.68
C ASP A 97 -5.00 4.76 15.15
N ASP A 98 -5.67 3.82 15.83
CA ASP A 98 -5.05 2.58 16.33
C ASP A 98 -4.76 1.53 15.25
N LYS A 99 -5.36 1.68 14.06
CA LYS A 99 -5.26 0.72 12.96
C LYS A 99 -4.12 1.10 12.01
N THR A 100 -3.60 0.11 11.29
CA THR A 100 -2.51 0.29 10.32
C THR A 100 -3.05 0.46 8.90
N ALA A 101 -2.22 0.98 7.99
CA ALA A 101 -2.53 1.04 6.56
C ALA A 101 -2.90 -0.34 5.99
N GLN A 102 -2.20 -1.39 6.44
CA GLN A 102 -2.46 -2.77 6.05
C GLN A 102 -3.82 -3.31 6.53
N ASP A 103 -4.30 -2.91 7.70
CA ASP A 103 -5.64 -3.30 8.19
C ASP A 103 -6.76 -2.81 7.24
N TYR A 104 -6.56 -1.63 6.66
CA TYR A 104 -7.42 -1.05 5.64
C TYR A 104 -7.13 -1.54 4.21
N LYS A 105 -6.11 -2.41 4.04
CA LYS A 105 -5.64 -2.88 2.72
C LYS A 105 -5.23 -1.74 1.79
N VAL A 106 -4.70 -0.65 2.34
CA VAL A 106 -4.14 0.44 1.54
C VAL A 106 -2.93 -0.10 0.78
N GLN A 107 -2.86 0.22 -0.51
CA GLN A 107 -1.76 -0.16 -1.40
C GLN A 107 -1.09 1.07 -2.01
N GLY A 108 0.12 0.91 -2.55
CA GLY A 108 0.76 1.97 -3.34
C GLY A 108 -0.17 2.47 -4.45
N GLY A 109 -0.26 3.79 -4.59
CA GLY A 109 -1.15 4.48 -5.54
C GLY A 109 -2.60 4.64 -5.07
N SER A 110 -2.96 4.12 -3.89
CA SER A 110 -4.30 4.30 -3.32
C SER A 110 -4.58 5.78 -3.01
N VAL A 111 -5.86 6.17 -3.13
CA VAL A 111 -6.33 7.53 -2.82
C VAL A 111 -7.11 7.53 -1.50
N LEU A 112 -6.61 8.26 -0.52
CA LEU A 112 -7.31 8.59 0.72
C LEU A 112 -7.95 9.96 0.58
N HIS A 113 -9.12 10.15 1.18
CA HIS A 113 -9.78 11.45 1.23
C HIS A 113 -9.55 12.08 2.59
N LEU A 114 -8.96 13.28 2.61
CA LEU A 114 -8.80 14.09 3.81
C LEU A 114 -10.00 15.04 3.94
N VAL A 115 -10.71 14.93 5.06
CA VAL A 115 -11.74 15.88 5.46
C VAL A 115 -11.36 16.52 6.79
N LEU A 116 -11.76 17.78 6.98
CA LEU A 116 -11.47 18.51 8.20
C LEU A 116 -12.51 18.18 9.29
N ALA A 117 -12.04 17.73 10.44
CA ALA A 117 -12.82 17.71 11.66
C ALA A 117 -12.89 19.13 12.22
N LEU A 118 -13.91 19.87 11.82
CA LEU A 118 -14.22 21.14 12.46
C LEU A 118 -14.77 20.86 13.87
N ARG A 119 -13.95 21.03 14.90
CA ARG A 119 -14.48 21.42 16.21
C ARG A 119 -14.81 22.90 16.11
N GLY A 120 -16.06 23.26 16.31
CA GLY A 120 -16.48 24.65 16.32
C GLY A 120 -15.68 25.45 17.35
N GLY A 121 -15.08 26.55 16.89
CA GLY A 121 -14.67 27.74 17.65
C GLY A 121 -13.92 27.54 18.96
N GLY A 122 -12.62 27.86 18.96
CA GLY A 122 -11.83 27.98 20.18
C GLY A 122 -10.63 28.89 19.98
N HIS A 123 -10.91 30.20 20.04
CA HIS A 123 -10.06 31.37 20.33
C HIS A 123 -8.71 31.54 19.60
#